data_AF-A0A6L4ADF6-F1
#
_entry.id   AF-A0A6L4ADF6-F1
#
_cell.length_a   1.000
_cell.length_b   1.000
_cell.length_c   1.000
_cell.angle_alpha   90.00
_cell.angle_beta   90.00
_cell.angle_gamma   90.00
#
_symmetry.space_group_name_H-M   'P 1'
#
loop_
_entity.id
_entity.type
_entity.pdbx_description
1 polymer ?
#
loop_
_entity_poly.entity_id
_entity_poly.type
_entity_poly.pdbx_seq_one_letter_code
_entity_poly.pdbx_strand_id
1 'polypeptide(L)'
;MTLQEKAALCTGATPWSTIAIERLGLKPIIVSDGPHGLRRSQDIESLITESFPATCFPVAAALSASWDTDLLYEMGQALAEESIALAVDILLGPGLNIKRSPLCGRNFEYFSEDPVLAGEMAAALVKGVQSKGVGTSIKHFAVNNQETRRFTVDAIVDERTLHEIYLRGFEIVVKKGQPWTVMCAYNSVNGHFCAENKFLLTNILRDQWGYEGFVMSDWGAVHDRVAALQAGLELEMPGPSPHRTQAVIEAVESGELDEAALNQAVERLLKIIFRAQATPKGHESIDIDGHHALARRIASECIVLLKNDQHILPLTGSETLAVIGEGATNPVYQGGGSSHINATKVDSALEFLKTRAEVQYVV
;
A
#
# COMPACT_ATOMS: atom_id res chain seq x y z
N MET A 1 -29.05 2.21 10.58
CA MET A 1 -28.42 0.88 10.65
C MET A 1 -28.75 0.27 12.01
N THR A 2 -28.97 -1.04 12.07
CA THR A 2 -29.07 -1.78 13.34
C THR A 2 -27.69 -1.89 14.00
N LEU A 3 -27.64 -2.28 15.28
CA LEU A 3 -26.37 -2.53 15.98
C LEU A 3 -25.54 -3.61 15.27
N GLN A 4 -26.19 -4.69 14.84
CA GLN A 4 -25.56 -5.82 14.15
C GLN A 4 -24.92 -5.38 12.83
N GLU A 5 -25.63 -4.55 12.06
CA GLU A 5 -25.10 -4.00 10.80
C GLU A 5 -23.91 -3.07 11.02
N LYS A 6 -23.95 -2.24 12.07
CA LYS A 6 -22.84 -1.35 12.43
C LYS A 6 -21.59 -2.14 12.80
N ALA A 7 -21.74 -3.13 13.68
CA ALA A 7 -20.65 -3.99 14.13
C ALA A 7 -20.05 -4.80 12.96
N ALA A 8 -20.91 -5.37 12.12
CA ALA A 8 -20.49 -6.17 10.96
C ALA A 8 -19.67 -5.32 9.97
N LEU A 9 -20.12 -4.09 9.65
CA LEU A 9 -19.43 -3.21 8.70
C LEU A 9 -17.98 -2.88 9.11
N CYS A 10 -17.65 -3.02 10.39
CA CYS A 10 -16.31 -2.80 10.95
C CYS A 10 -15.37 -4.02 10.79
N THR A 11 -15.78 -5.03 10.00
CA THR A 11 -15.00 -6.22 9.65
C THR A 11 -15.12 -6.52 8.14
N GLY A 12 -14.09 -7.16 7.56
CA GLY A 12 -14.16 -7.66 6.19
C GLY A 12 -15.30 -8.67 5.99
N ALA A 13 -15.86 -8.72 4.78
CA ALA A 13 -16.72 -9.82 4.34
C ALA A 13 -15.89 -11.00 3.87
N THR A 14 -14.82 -10.69 3.15
CA THR A 14 -13.87 -11.63 2.55
C THR A 14 -12.45 -11.14 2.85
N PRO A 15 -11.42 -11.86 2.40
CA PRO A 15 -10.06 -11.35 2.41
C PRO A 15 -9.84 -9.98 1.75
N TRP A 16 -10.69 -9.59 0.79
CA TRP A 16 -10.46 -8.45 -0.10
C TRP A 16 -11.65 -7.51 -0.23
N SER A 17 -12.72 -7.69 0.56
CA SER A 17 -13.91 -6.85 0.47
C SER A 17 -14.58 -6.58 1.81
N THR A 18 -15.29 -5.46 1.91
CA THR A 18 -16.13 -5.12 3.07
C THR A 18 -17.51 -5.76 2.99
N ILE A 19 -18.24 -5.73 4.09
CA ILE A 19 -19.63 -6.20 4.13
C ILE A 19 -20.56 -5.28 3.33
N ALA A 20 -21.41 -5.90 2.51
CA ALA A 20 -22.52 -5.25 1.84
C ALA A 20 -23.75 -5.18 2.76
N ILE A 21 -24.54 -4.11 2.65
CA ILE A 21 -25.82 -3.97 3.35
C ILE A 21 -26.89 -3.56 2.33
N GLU A 22 -27.43 -4.56 1.64
CA GLU A 22 -28.29 -4.39 0.46
C GLU A 22 -29.54 -3.56 0.75
N ARG A 23 -30.21 -3.76 1.89
CA ARG A 23 -31.42 -3.01 2.24
C ARG A 23 -31.18 -1.49 2.38
N LEU A 24 -29.94 -1.09 2.59
CA LEU A 24 -29.51 0.31 2.70
C LEU A 24 -28.79 0.80 1.43
N GLY A 25 -28.70 -0.03 0.39
CA GLY A 25 -27.98 0.30 -0.84
C GLY A 25 -26.46 0.35 -0.68
N LEU A 26 -25.91 -0.20 0.40
CA LEU A 26 -24.46 -0.18 0.65
C LEU A 26 -23.80 -1.35 -0.08
N LYS A 27 -23.11 -1.04 -1.18
CA LYS A 27 -22.26 -1.99 -1.90
C LYS A 27 -20.94 -2.22 -1.15
N PRO A 28 -20.35 -3.42 -1.25
CA PRO A 28 -19.04 -3.68 -0.69
C PRO A 28 -17.99 -2.85 -1.45
N ILE A 29 -16.95 -2.41 -0.75
CA ILE A 29 -15.74 -1.91 -1.40
C ILE A 29 -14.74 -3.05 -1.54
N ILE A 30 -13.98 -3.04 -2.64
CA ILE A 30 -12.92 -4.00 -2.91
C ILE A 30 -11.57 -3.33 -2.64
N VAL A 31 -10.75 -4.01 -1.84
CA VAL A 31 -9.37 -3.62 -1.55
C VAL A 31 -8.41 -4.59 -2.22
N SER A 32 -7.26 -4.09 -2.68
CA SER A 32 -6.26 -4.93 -3.34
C SER A 32 -4.86 -4.40 -3.12
N ASP A 33 -3.88 -5.29 -2.96
CA ASP A 33 -2.47 -4.92 -3.08
C ASP A 33 -2.16 -4.35 -4.48
N GLY A 34 -1.09 -3.59 -4.70
CA GLY A 34 -0.10 -3.14 -3.71
C GLY A 34 0.68 -1.90 -4.16
N PRO A 35 1.86 -1.64 -3.56
CA PRO A 35 2.50 -0.31 -3.61
C PRO A 35 3.12 0.08 -4.96
N HIS A 36 3.33 -0.85 -5.88
CA HIS A 36 4.00 -0.61 -7.18
C HIS A 36 3.34 -1.39 -8.34
N GLY A 37 2.04 -1.66 -8.23
CA GLY A 37 1.27 -2.42 -9.22
C GLY A 37 0.02 -3.00 -8.58
N LEU A 38 -1.02 -3.26 -9.38
CA LEU A 38 -2.24 -3.87 -8.88
C LEU A 38 -2.11 -5.40 -8.84
N ARG A 39 -2.33 -5.99 -7.67
CA ARG A 39 -2.39 -7.44 -7.43
C ARG A 39 -3.82 -7.87 -7.15
N ARG A 40 -4.70 -7.65 -8.13
CA ARG A 40 -6.11 -8.04 -8.01
C ARG A 40 -6.24 -9.55 -8.07
N SER A 41 -6.53 -10.17 -6.93
CA SER A 41 -6.86 -11.59 -6.81
C SER A 41 -7.93 -12.00 -7.83
N GLN A 42 -7.84 -13.17 -8.47
CA GLN A 42 -8.94 -13.66 -9.32
C GLN A 42 -10.14 -14.14 -8.49
N ASP A 43 -9.89 -14.59 -7.26
CA ASP A 43 -10.91 -15.01 -6.31
C ASP A 43 -10.83 -14.14 -5.04
N ILE A 44 -11.85 -13.30 -4.82
CA ILE A 44 -11.87 -12.39 -3.67
C ILE A 44 -12.10 -13.11 -2.33
N GLU A 45 -12.47 -14.39 -2.37
CA GLU A 45 -12.67 -15.23 -1.18
C GLU A 45 -11.37 -15.89 -0.71
N SER A 46 -10.33 -15.90 -1.55
CA SER A 46 -9.04 -16.52 -1.24
C SER A 46 -7.95 -15.48 -0.99
N LEU A 47 -7.20 -15.64 0.11
CA LEU A 47 -5.97 -14.89 0.37
C LEU A 47 -4.84 -15.24 -0.61
N ILE A 48 -4.80 -16.50 -1.07
CA ILE A 48 -3.72 -17.06 -1.87
C ILE A 48 -4.32 -17.65 -3.13
N THR A 49 -4.28 -16.87 -4.20
CA THR A 49 -4.69 -17.28 -5.54
C THR A 49 -3.94 -16.44 -6.56
N GLU A 50 -4.00 -16.86 -7.83
CA GLU A 50 -3.43 -16.09 -8.93
C GLU A 50 -4.10 -14.72 -9.02
N SER A 51 -3.30 -13.70 -9.36
CA SER A 51 -3.80 -12.36 -9.64
C SER A 51 -3.97 -12.17 -11.14
N PHE A 52 -4.88 -11.27 -11.52
CA PHE A 52 -4.95 -10.79 -12.90
C PHE A 52 -3.61 -10.13 -13.29
N PRO A 53 -3.19 -10.25 -14.57
CA PRO A 53 -2.04 -9.51 -15.06
C PRO A 53 -2.22 -8.00 -14.89
N ALA A 54 -1.16 -7.32 -14.47
CA ALA A 54 -1.14 -5.88 -14.26
C ALA A 54 0.22 -5.28 -14.62
N THR A 55 0.30 -3.95 -14.71
CA THR A 55 1.60 -3.28 -14.90
C THR A 55 2.40 -3.36 -13.60
N CYS A 56 3.61 -3.90 -13.69
CA CYS A 56 4.57 -3.91 -12.59
C CYS A 56 5.50 -2.70 -12.73
N PHE A 57 5.24 -1.65 -11.97
CA PHE A 57 6.08 -0.47 -11.91
C PHE A 57 7.33 -0.74 -11.06
N PRO A 58 8.40 0.08 -11.18
CA PRO A 58 9.55 -0.02 -10.30
C PRO A 58 9.15 0.06 -8.83
N VAL A 59 9.84 -0.72 -8.01
CA VAL A 59 9.59 -0.78 -6.56
C VAL A 59 9.94 0.57 -5.90
N ALA A 60 9.34 0.89 -4.76
CA ALA A 60 9.52 2.19 -4.08
C ALA A 60 10.99 2.54 -3.77
N ALA A 61 11.84 1.53 -3.56
CA ALA A 61 13.28 1.74 -3.39
C ALA A 61 13.99 2.26 -4.65
N ALA A 62 13.49 1.91 -5.84
CA ALA A 62 13.94 2.48 -7.10
C ALA A 62 13.25 3.84 -7.35
N LEU A 63 11.94 3.93 -7.13
CA LEU A 63 11.16 5.16 -7.33
C LEU A 63 11.73 6.34 -6.53
N SER A 64 12.18 6.12 -5.29
CA SER A 64 12.77 7.20 -4.49
C SER A 64 14.08 7.75 -5.06
N ALA A 65 14.75 7.01 -5.94
CA ALA A 65 15.97 7.47 -6.60
C ALA A 65 15.70 8.49 -7.72
N SER A 66 14.45 8.63 -8.21
CA SER A 66 14.11 9.66 -9.20
C SER A 66 14.00 11.06 -8.58
N TRP A 67 13.67 11.15 -7.28
CA TRP A 67 13.35 12.41 -6.60
C TRP A 67 12.24 13.23 -7.27
N ASP A 68 11.41 12.58 -8.10
CA ASP A 68 10.42 13.23 -8.95
C ASP A 68 9.00 12.92 -8.49
N THR A 69 8.35 13.91 -7.86
CA THR A 69 6.96 13.79 -7.41
C THR A 69 5.95 13.80 -8.56
N ASP A 70 6.24 14.47 -9.67
CA ASP A 70 5.31 14.54 -10.80
C ASP A 70 5.23 13.16 -11.48
N LEU A 71 6.36 12.47 -11.53
CA LEU A 71 6.45 11.09 -12.00
C LEU A 71 5.65 10.12 -11.11
N LEU A 72 5.66 10.28 -9.78
CA LEU A 72 4.81 9.47 -8.90
C LEU A 72 3.32 9.82 -9.01
N TYR A 73 2.99 11.08 -9.26
CA TYR A 73 1.61 11.49 -9.51
C TYR A 73 1.08 10.82 -10.78
N GLU A 74 1.85 10.84 -11.87
CA GLU A 74 1.51 10.16 -13.12
C GLU A 74 1.39 8.64 -12.96
N MET A 75 2.34 8.00 -12.25
CA MET A 75 2.25 6.59 -11.88
C MET A 75 0.96 6.27 -11.11
N GLY A 76 0.58 7.14 -10.17
CA GLY A 76 -0.66 6.98 -9.40
C GLY A 76 -1.91 7.01 -10.27
N GLN A 77 -1.93 7.84 -11.31
CA GLN A 77 -3.07 7.89 -12.25
C GLN A 77 -3.21 6.58 -13.03
N ALA A 78 -2.11 6.03 -13.54
CA ALA A 78 -2.13 4.73 -14.24
C ALA A 78 -2.58 3.59 -13.32
N LEU A 79 -2.10 3.56 -12.06
CA LEU A 79 -2.54 2.57 -11.07
C LEU A 79 -4.05 2.67 -10.77
N ALA A 80 -4.60 3.89 -10.73
CA ALA A 80 -6.02 4.08 -10.53
C ALA A 80 -6.85 3.64 -11.74
N GLU A 81 -6.36 3.86 -12.96
CA GLU A 81 -7.00 3.37 -14.19
C GLU A 81 -7.08 1.84 -14.21
N GLU A 82 -5.98 1.14 -13.84
CA GLU A 82 -6.01 -0.33 -13.68
C GLU A 82 -6.97 -0.77 -12.56
N SER A 83 -6.99 -0.03 -11.44
CA SER A 83 -7.90 -0.30 -10.33
C SER A 83 -9.36 -0.14 -10.76
N ILE A 84 -9.70 0.88 -11.53
CA ILE A 84 -11.05 1.12 -12.06
C ILE A 84 -11.47 0.00 -13.02
N ALA A 85 -10.58 -0.38 -13.94
CA ALA A 85 -10.84 -1.46 -14.89
C ALA A 85 -11.08 -2.80 -14.19
N LEU A 86 -10.39 -3.06 -13.08
CA LEU A 86 -10.49 -4.30 -12.30
C LEU A 86 -11.39 -4.18 -11.06
N ALA A 87 -12.24 -3.15 -11.01
CA ALA A 87 -13.24 -2.89 -9.98
C ALA A 87 -12.66 -2.90 -8.54
N VAL A 88 -11.53 -2.25 -8.35
CA VAL A 88 -10.89 -2.00 -7.05
C VAL A 88 -11.18 -0.57 -6.61
N ASP A 89 -11.57 -0.44 -5.36
CA ASP A 89 -11.93 0.83 -4.74
C ASP A 89 -10.78 1.43 -3.94
N ILE A 90 -9.95 0.59 -3.31
CA ILE A 90 -8.80 1.01 -2.51
C ILE A 90 -7.57 0.18 -2.87
N LEU A 91 -6.53 0.87 -3.33
CA LEU A 91 -5.19 0.30 -3.52
C LEU A 91 -4.43 0.29 -2.19
N LEU A 92 -3.92 -0.87 -1.78
CA LEU A 92 -3.19 -1.05 -0.53
C LEU A 92 -1.73 -0.59 -0.67
N GLY A 93 -1.55 0.70 -0.79
CA GLY A 93 -0.26 1.37 -0.79
C GLY A 93 -0.42 2.88 -0.88
N PRO A 94 0.69 3.64 -0.86
CA PRO A 94 2.05 3.12 -0.84
C PRO A 94 2.57 2.68 0.55
N GLY A 95 3.65 1.89 0.52
CA GLY A 95 4.46 1.56 1.69
C GLY A 95 5.50 2.66 1.97
N LEU A 96 5.57 3.16 3.21
CA LEU A 96 6.51 4.23 3.58
C LEU A 96 7.17 4.03 4.96
N ASN A 97 7.30 2.79 5.43
CA ASN A 97 8.12 2.53 6.61
C ASN A 97 9.58 2.94 6.35
N ILE A 98 10.21 3.54 7.35
CA ILE A 98 11.62 3.97 7.26
C ILE A 98 12.55 2.76 7.08
N LYS A 99 13.53 2.90 6.17
CA LYS A 99 14.61 1.93 5.99
C LYS A 99 15.65 2.03 7.11
N ARG A 100 15.24 1.71 8.36
CA ARG A 100 16.11 1.79 9.55
C ARG A 100 17.40 0.98 9.41
N SER A 101 17.28 -0.18 8.78
CA SER A 101 18.38 -1.11 8.52
C SER A 101 18.25 -1.62 7.10
N PRO A 102 19.37 -1.80 6.35
CA PRO A 102 19.32 -2.35 5.00
C PRO A 102 18.79 -3.80 4.97
N LEU A 103 18.76 -4.50 6.12
CA LEU A 103 18.37 -5.90 6.23
C LEU A 103 16.85 -6.14 6.34
N CYS A 104 16.03 -5.09 6.41
CA CYS A 104 14.58 -5.29 6.42
C CYS A 104 14.12 -5.90 5.09
N GLY A 105 13.47 -7.06 5.15
CA GLY A 105 13.04 -7.82 3.96
C GLY A 105 12.03 -7.10 3.07
N ARG A 106 11.44 -6.00 3.55
CA ARG A 106 10.46 -5.17 2.81
C ARG A 106 11.02 -3.83 2.36
N ASN A 107 12.33 -3.57 2.53
CA ASN A 107 12.94 -2.32 2.09
C ASN A 107 12.70 -2.01 0.61
N PHE A 108 12.57 -3.02 -0.25
CA PHE A 108 12.33 -2.81 -1.67
C PHE A 108 11.00 -2.05 -1.92
N GLU A 109 9.97 -2.29 -1.11
CA GLU A 109 8.65 -1.65 -1.23
C GLU A 109 8.49 -0.37 -0.38
N TYR A 110 9.57 0.10 0.25
CA TYR A 110 9.60 1.39 0.97
C TYR A 110 10.49 2.41 0.25
N PHE A 111 10.15 3.68 0.37
CA PHE A 111 10.85 4.75 -0.35
C PHE A 111 12.27 5.01 0.17
N SER A 112 12.43 5.46 1.41
CA SER A 112 13.70 6.02 1.89
C SER A 112 13.95 5.75 3.37
N GLU A 113 15.21 5.94 3.78
CA GLU A 113 15.58 6.15 5.19
C GLU A 113 15.30 7.58 5.65
N ASP A 114 15.20 8.53 4.71
CA ASP A 114 14.83 9.92 4.98
C ASP A 114 13.29 10.10 4.97
N PRO A 115 12.71 10.63 6.06
CA PRO A 115 11.26 10.75 6.19
C PRO A 115 10.64 11.81 5.29
N VAL A 116 11.38 12.84 4.88
CA VAL A 116 10.87 13.89 4.00
C VAL A 116 10.74 13.33 2.59
N LEU A 117 11.78 12.73 2.05
CA LEU A 117 11.73 12.06 0.75
C LEU A 117 10.65 10.98 0.73
N ALA A 118 10.58 10.12 1.75
CA ALA A 118 9.53 9.10 1.83
C ALA A 118 8.12 9.72 1.85
N GLY A 119 7.92 10.78 2.64
CA GLY A 119 6.64 11.47 2.75
C GLY A 119 6.20 12.20 1.47
N GLU A 120 7.10 12.94 0.82
CA GLU A 120 6.78 13.70 -0.40
C GLU A 120 6.46 12.76 -1.57
N MET A 121 7.26 11.71 -1.77
CA MET A 121 7.05 10.72 -2.85
C MET A 121 5.74 9.95 -2.63
N ALA A 122 5.48 9.52 -1.40
CA ALA A 122 4.22 8.86 -1.05
C ALA A 122 3.01 9.78 -1.21
N ALA A 123 3.12 11.06 -0.83
CA ALA A 123 2.02 12.02 -0.96
C ALA A 123 1.66 12.29 -2.42
N ALA A 124 2.66 12.35 -3.31
CA ALA A 124 2.45 12.52 -4.73
C ALA A 124 1.72 11.31 -5.34
N LEU A 125 2.15 10.10 -5.00
CA LEU A 125 1.49 8.86 -5.44
C LEU A 125 0.03 8.78 -4.92
N VAL A 126 -0.20 9.11 -3.65
CA VAL A 126 -1.56 9.18 -3.07
C VAL A 126 -2.44 10.16 -3.85
N LYS A 127 -1.94 11.36 -4.15
CA LYS A 127 -2.69 12.33 -4.95
C LYS A 127 -3.01 11.83 -6.35
N GLY A 128 -2.04 11.18 -7.01
CA GLY A 128 -2.20 10.60 -8.33
C GLY A 128 -3.34 9.60 -8.38
N VAL A 129 -3.32 8.61 -7.48
CA VAL A 129 -4.36 7.57 -7.38
C VAL A 129 -5.73 8.20 -7.06
N GLN A 130 -5.79 9.06 -6.04
CA GLN A 130 -7.04 9.65 -5.58
C GLN A 130 -7.64 10.68 -6.56
N SER A 131 -6.85 11.21 -7.49
CA SER A 131 -7.33 12.12 -8.54
C SER A 131 -8.34 11.46 -9.49
N LYS A 132 -8.34 10.12 -9.56
CA LYS A 132 -9.20 9.32 -10.45
C LYS A 132 -10.36 8.65 -9.70
N GLY A 133 -10.53 8.90 -8.40
CA GLY A 133 -11.62 8.29 -7.61
C GLY A 133 -11.32 6.89 -7.07
N VAL A 134 -10.04 6.54 -6.90
CA VAL A 134 -9.60 5.33 -6.20
C VAL A 134 -8.92 5.73 -4.90
N GLY A 135 -9.21 5.05 -3.81
CA GLY A 135 -8.58 5.29 -2.52
C GLY A 135 -7.19 4.66 -2.42
N THR A 136 -6.39 5.15 -1.48
CA THR A 136 -5.10 4.57 -1.11
C THR A 136 -5.07 4.21 0.36
N SER A 137 -4.28 3.19 0.70
CA SER A 137 -3.96 2.79 2.08
C SER A 137 -2.47 2.96 2.37
N ILE A 138 -2.09 4.08 2.99
CA ILE A 138 -0.67 4.27 3.37
C ILE A 138 -0.30 3.28 4.47
N LYS A 139 0.85 2.62 4.33
CA LYS A 139 1.21 1.48 5.19
C LYS A 139 2.69 1.38 5.52
N HIS A 140 3.09 0.80 6.65
CA HIS A 140 2.29 0.27 7.76
C HIS A 140 2.49 1.17 8.98
N PHE A 141 1.41 1.69 9.53
CA PHE A 141 1.40 2.69 10.58
C PHE A 141 1.42 2.03 11.97
N ALA A 142 2.53 2.03 12.71
CA ALA A 142 3.84 2.59 12.39
C ALA A 142 4.98 1.68 12.87
N VAL A 143 6.22 2.06 12.52
CA VAL A 143 7.46 1.42 13.02
C VAL A 143 7.60 -0.07 12.64
N ASN A 144 6.98 -0.50 11.54
CA ASN A 144 7.16 -1.83 10.97
C ASN A 144 8.44 -1.90 10.13
N ASN A 145 9.61 -1.87 10.79
CA ASN A 145 10.91 -1.74 10.11
C ASN A 145 11.74 -3.03 10.09
N GLN A 146 11.12 -4.18 10.43
CA GLN A 146 11.72 -5.50 10.33
C GLN A 146 10.65 -6.59 10.19
N GLU A 147 10.96 -7.65 9.42
CA GLU A 147 10.04 -8.79 9.26
C GLU A 147 10.16 -9.81 10.40
N THR A 148 11.35 -9.92 11.01
CA THR A 148 11.60 -10.86 12.10
C THR A 148 10.65 -10.57 13.26
N ARG A 149 9.75 -11.53 13.54
CA ARG A 149 8.75 -11.46 14.61
C ARG A 149 7.83 -10.24 14.51
N ARG A 150 7.50 -9.77 13.30
CA ARG A 150 6.65 -8.58 13.09
C ARG A 150 5.30 -8.61 13.83
N PHE A 151 4.75 -9.80 14.09
CA PHE A 151 3.49 -9.99 14.84
C PHE A 151 3.62 -9.92 16.36
N THR A 152 4.83 -9.89 16.92
CA THR A 152 5.04 -10.00 18.38
C THR A 152 6.11 -9.09 18.94
N VAL A 153 6.93 -8.47 18.08
CA VAL A 153 7.98 -7.56 18.52
C VAL A 153 7.38 -6.25 19.04
N ASP A 154 7.96 -5.74 20.12
CA ASP A 154 7.71 -4.40 20.62
C ASP A 154 8.86 -3.46 20.20
N ALA A 155 8.53 -2.47 19.38
CA ALA A 155 9.47 -1.45 18.95
C ALA A 155 9.54 -0.34 20.00
N ILE A 156 10.64 -0.31 20.76
CA ILE A 156 10.91 0.72 21.76
C ILE A 156 11.57 1.92 21.10
N VAL A 157 10.88 3.05 21.08
CA VAL A 157 11.31 4.28 20.40
C VAL A 157 10.97 5.50 21.26
N ASP A 158 11.94 6.38 21.48
CA ASP A 158 11.69 7.65 22.18
C ASP A 158 10.82 8.61 21.34
N GLU A 159 10.14 9.54 22.01
CA GLU A 159 9.19 10.45 21.38
C GLU A 159 9.82 11.28 20.25
N ARG A 160 11.05 11.75 20.43
CA ARG A 160 11.73 12.56 19.42
C ARG A 160 11.98 11.75 18.16
N THR A 161 12.59 10.56 18.29
CA THR A 161 12.85 9.68 17.13
C THR A 161 11.54 9.23 16.49
N LEU A 162 10.52 8.93 17.28
CA LEU A 162 9.19 8.55 16.78
C LEU A 162 8.63 9.64 15.86
N HIS A 163 8.62 10.89 16.31
CA HIS A 163 8.07 12.02 15.56
C HIS A 163 8.96 12.51 14.41
N GLU A 164 10.27 12.60 14.60
CA GLU A 164 11.18 13.14 13.59
C GLU A 164 11.45 12.14 12.45
N ILE A 165 11.42 10.83 12.72
CA ILE A 165 11.79 9.78 11.76
C ILE A 165 10.60 8.94 11.32
N TYR A 166 10.01 8.16 12.23
CA TYR A 166 9.07 7.11 11.83
C TYR A 166 7.68 7.63 11.45
N LEU A 167 7.22 8.67 12.12
CA LEU A 167 5.90 9.26 11.90
C LEU A 167 5.93 10.39 10.87
N ARG A 168 7.08 11.04 10.66
CA ARG A 168 7.19 12.24 9.84
C ARG A 168 6.74 12.04 8.39
N GLY A 169 7.07 10.89 7.78
CA GLY A 169 6.58 10.55 6.44
C GLY A 169 5.06 10.44 6.39
N PHE A 170 4.44 9.74 7.35
CA PHE A 170 2.98 9.60 7.44
C PHE A 170 2.29 10.94 7.67
N GLU A 171 2.85 11.81 8.53
CA GLU A 171 2.34 13.15 8.79
C GLU A 171 2.28 13.98 7.50
N ILE A 172 3.34 13.95 6.69
CA ILE A 172 3.41 14.64 5.41
C ILE A 172 2.28 14.15 4.49
N VAL A 173 2.09 12.83 4.37
CA VAL A 173 1.06 12.27 3.49
C VAL A 173 -0.35 12.61 3.98
N VAL A 174 -0.62 12.55 5.29
CA VAL A 174 -1.92 12.93 5.86
C VAL A 174 -2.21 14.40 5.56
N LYS A 175 -1.28 15.31 5.87
CA LYS A 175 -1.49 16.75 5.69
C LYS A 175 -1.55 17.21 4.24
N LYS A 176 -0.83 16.53 3.33
CA LYS A 176 -0.77 16.92 1.91
C LYS A 176 -1.73 16.15 1.01
N GLY A 177 -2.02 14.89 1.34
CA GLY A 177 -2.71 13.95 0.46
C GLY A 177 -4.06 13.44 0.96
N GLN A 178 -4.31 13.44 2.28
CA GLN A 178 -5.52 12.88 2.91
C GLN A 178 -5.89 11.50 2.31
N PRO A 179 -5.07 10.46 2.55
CA PRO A 179 -5.33 9.14 2.00
C PRO A 179 -6.67 8.60 2.54
N TRP A 180 -7.46 7.90 1.72
CA TRP A 180 -8.76 7.38 2.17
C TRP A 180 -8.60 6.42 3.34
N THR A 181 -7.51 5.67 3.36
CA THR A 181 -7.20 4.74 4.45
C THR A 181 -5.75 4.82 4.92
N VAL A 182 -5.55 4.41 6.17
CA VAL A 182 -4.25 4.14 6.79
C VAL A 182 -4.28 2.70 7.27
N MET A 183 -3.27 1.90 6.94
CA MET A 183 -3.15 0.54 7.44
C MET A 183 -2.27 0.51 8.67
N CYS A 184 -2.77 0.02 9.80
CA CYS A 184 -1.95 -0.15 11.00
C CYS A 184 -0.90 -1.25 10.79
N ALA A 185 0.20 -1.20 11.53
CA ALA A 185 1.24 -2.23 11.51
C ALA A 185 0.89 -3.44 12.39
N TYR A 186 1.64 -4.52 12.20
CA TYR A 186 1.56 -5.72 13.04
C TYR A 186 2.21 -5.57 14.42
N ASN A 187 3.32 -4.84 14.50
CA ASN A 187 4.14 -4.78 15.71
C ASN A 187 3.49 -3.93 16.82
N SER A 188 4.03 -4.09 18.03
CA SER A 188 3.82 -3.11 19.09
C SER A 188 4.78 -1.92 18.96
N VAL A 189 4.36 -0.77 19.48
CA VAL A 189 5.21 0.41 19.69
C VAL A 189 5.05 0.83 21.14
N ASN A 190 6.16 0.82 21.88
CA ASN A 190 6.21 1.17 23.30
C ASN A 190 5.12 0.46 24.14
N GLY A 191 4.97 -0.85 23.96
CA GLY A 191 4.12 -1.72 24.77
C GLY A 191 2.68 -1.91 24.28
N HIS A 192 2.29 -1.28 23.17
CA HIS A 192 0.93 -1.42 22.61
C HIS A 192 0.98 -1.78 21.13
N PHE A 193 0.24 -2.82 20.74
CA PHE A 193 0.03 -3.20 19.35
C PHE A 193 -0.56 -2.04 18.56
N CYS A 194 -0.06 -1.81 17.33
CA CYS A 194 -0.48 -0.65 16.55
C CYS A 194 -1.99 -0.62 16.24
N ALA A 195 -2.63 -1.79 16.15
CA ALA A 195 -4.07 -1.92 15.95
C ALA A 195 -4.91 -1.42 17.15
N GLU A 196 -4.37 -1.51 18.36
CA GLU A 196 -5.00 -1.10 19.62
C GLU A 196 -4.35 0.16 20.25
N ASN A 197 -3.43 0.82 19.52
CA ASN A 197 -2.67 1.94 20.07
C ASN A 197 -3.40 3.28 19.88
N LYS A 198 -4.19 3.69 20.88
CA LYS A 198 -4.95 4.96 20.87
C LYS A 198 -4.06 6.20 20.70
N PHE A 199 -2.85 6.17 21.25
CA PHE A 199 -1.89 7.26 21.11
C PHE A 199 -1.53 7.48 19.63
N LEU A 200 -1.27 6.40 18.88
CA LEU A 200 -1.00 6.48 17.45
C LEU A 200 -2.27 6.81 16.63
N LEU A 201 -3.33 6.01 16.79
CA LEU A 201 -4.48 6.02 15.87
C LEU A 201 -5.46 7.17 16.09
N THR A 202 -5.56 7.68 17.31
CA THR A 202 -6.44 8.81 17.64
C THR A 202 -5.62 10.06 17.97
N ASN A 203 -4.77 10.02 19.00
CA ASN A 203 -4.15 11.24 19.49
C ASN A 203 -3.19 11.88 18.48
N ILE A 204 -2.35 11.10 17.83
CA ILE A 204 -1.46 11.62 16.78
C ILE A 204 -2.22 11.74 15.46
N LEU A 205 -2.69 10.62 14.92
CA LEU A 205 -3.20 10.56 13.55
C LEU A 205 -4.42 11.48 13.35
N ARG A 206 -5.35 11.53 14.31
CA ARG A 206 -6.59 12.31 14.17
C ARG A 206 -6.48 13.67 14.85
N ASP A 207 -6.20 13.69 16.16
CA ASP A 207 -6.29 14.93 16.94
C ASP A 207 -5.19 15.93 16.54
N GLN A 208 -3.96 15.46 16.30
CA GLN A 208 -2.84 16.34 15.91
C GLN A 208 -2.74 16.58 14.41
N TRP A 209 -2.97 15.56 13.56
CA TRP A 209 -2.74 15.69 12.12
C TRP A 209 -4.00 15.97 11.32
N GLY A 210 -5.19 15.79 11.90
CA GLY A 210 -6.47 16.02 11.22
C GLY A 210 -6.77 14.97 10.15
N TYR A 211 -6.48 13.70 10.42
CA TYR A 211 -6.81 12.61 9.50
C TYR A 211 -8.32 12.36 9.38
N GLU A 212 -8.85 12.43 8.15
CA GLU A 212 -10.30 12.37 7.88
C GLU A 212 -10.80 11.00 7.42
N GLY A 213 -9.91 10.11 6.97
CA GLY A 213 -10.26 8.77 6.50
C GLY A 213 -10.46 7.75 7.62
N PHE A 214 -10.43 6.46 7.27
CA PHE A 214 -10.54 5.36 8.24
C PHE A 214 -9.27 4.51 8.31
N VAL A 215 -8.99 3.97 9.49
CA VAL A 215 -7.90 3.05 9.75
C VAL A 215 -8.38 1.63 9.53
N MET A 216 -7.59 0.85 8.79
CA MET A 216 -7.77 -0.59 8.63
C MET A 216 -6.60 -1.35 9.25
N SER A 217 -6.82 -2.60 9.63
CA SER A 217 -5.73 -3.45 10.08
C SER A 217 -4.88 -3.95 8.91
N ASP A 218 -3.60 -4.22 9.15
CA ASP A 218 -2.92 -5.26 8.37
C ASP A 218 -3.60 -6.62 8.63
N TRP A 219 -3.38 -7.59 7.75
CA TRP A 219 -4.14 -8.83 7.73
C TRP A 219 -3.86 -9.67 8.97
N GLY A 220 -4.81 -9.73 9.90
CA GLY A 220 -4.68 -10.44 11.18
C GLY A 220 -3.91 -9.68 12.26
N ALA A 221 -3.78 -8.35 12.14
CA ALA A 221 -3.07 -7.52 13.15
C ALA A 221 -3.91 -7.19 14.39
N VAL A 222 -5.23 -7.42 14.36
CA VAL A 222 -6.12 -7.14 15.50
C VAL A 222 -6.05 -8.30 16.50
N HIS A 223 -5.66 -7.98 17.73
CA HIS A 223 -5.67 -8.90 18.87
C HIS A 223 -6.99 -8.81 19.64
N ASP A 224 -7.44 -7.58 19.90
CA ASP A 224 -8.70 -7.28 20.59
C ASP A 224 -9.53 -6.28 19.77
N ARG A 225 -10.68 -6.73 19.26
CA ARG A 225 -11.53 -5.90 18.38
C ARG A 225 -12.14 -4.72 19.12
N VAL A 226 -12.53 -4.87 20.38
CA VAL A 226 -13.19 -3.82 21.15
C VAL A 226 -12.16 -2.74 21.48
N ALA A 227 -10.98 -3.14 21.96
CA ALA A 227 -9.87 -2.21 22.21
C ALA A 227 -9.40 -1.51 20.92
N ALA A 228 -9.34 -2.23 19.79
CA ALA A 228 -8.96 -1.65 18.50
C ALA A 228 -9.96 -0.57 18.05
N LEU A 229 -11.28 -0.81 18.17
CA LEU A 229 -12.30 0.20 17.87
C LEU A 229 -12.18 1.43 18.79
N GLN A 230 -11.97 1.22 20.09
CA GLN A 230 -11.76 2.31 21.06
C GLN A 230 -10.48 3.12 20.77
N ALA A 231 -9.45 2.46 20.23
CA ALA A 231 -8.20 3.11 19.83
C ALA A 231 -8.33 3.94 18.55
N GLY A 232 -9.28 3.59 17.67
CA GLY A 232 -9.56 4.29 16.42
C GLY A 232 -9.35 3.45 15.16
N LEU A 233 -9.37 2.11 15.25
CA LEU A 233 -9.31 1.19 14.11
C LEU A 233 -10.72 0.77 13.67
N GLU A 234 -11.18 1.33 12.56
CA GLU A 234 -12.54 1.10 12.05
C GLU A 234 -12.73 -0.25 11.35
N LEU A 235 -11.75 -0.74 10.57
CA LEU A 235 -11.92 -1.96 9.76
C LEU A 235 -10.89 -3.04 10.11
N GLU A 236 -11.35 -4.16 10.68
CA GLU A 236 -10.54 -5.39 10.80
C GLU A 236 -10.56 -6.17 9.48
N MET A 237 -9.36 -6.50 8.97
CA MET A 237 -9.13 -7.36 7.81
C MET A 237 -8.20 -8.53 8.17
N PRO A 238 -8.34 -9.71 7.53
CA PRO A 238 -9.43 -10.09 6.62
C PRO A 238 -10.72 -10.43 7.39
N GLY A 239 -11.80 -10.68 6.64
CA GLY A 239 -12.97 -11.38 7.17
C GLY A 239 -13.32 -12.63 6.34
N PRO A 240 -14.45 -13.30 6.65
CA PRO A 240 -15.44 -12.92 7.66
C PRO A 240 -14.99 -13.29 9.08
N SER A 241 -15.48 -12.56 10.09
CA SER A 241 -15.17 -12.86 11.49
C SER A 241 -16.39 -12.69 12.42
N PRO A 242 -17.35 -13.64 12.40
CA PRO A 242 -18.60 -13.52 13.15
C PRO A 242 -18.40 -13.33 14.66
N HIS A 243 -17.39 -13.96 15.23
CA HIS A 243 -17.06 -13.83 16.66
C HIS A 243 -16.55 -12.43 17.02
N ARG A 244 -15.83 -11.76 16.12
CA ARG A 244 -15.39 -10.36 16.31
C ARG A 244 -16.57 -9.41 16.23
N THR A 245 -17.46 -9.61 15.27
CA THR A 245 -18.73 -8.86 15.18
C THR A 245 -19.56 -9.02 16.45
N GLN A 246 -19.68 -10.25 16.94
CA GLN A 246 -20.43 -10.56 18.16
C GLN A 246 -19.80 -9.89 19.40
N ALA A 247 -18.47 -9.91 19.53
CA ALA A 247 -17.78 -9.23 20.63
C ALA A 247 -18.07 -7.72 20.68
N VAL A 248 -18.18 -7.06 19.51
CA VAL A 248 -18.55 -5.64 19.44
C VAL A 248 -19.99 -5.41 19.89
N ILE A 249 -20.92 -6.28 19.48
CA ILE A 249 -22.32 -6.19 19.90
C ILE A 249 -22.42 -6.33 21.42
N GLU A 250 -21.78 -7.35 21.99
CA GLU A 250 -21.77 -7.61 23.43
C GLU A 250 -21.14 -6.47 24.22
N ALA A 251 -20.05 -5.88 23.72
CA ALA A 251 -19.41 -4.72 24.35
C ALA A 251 -20.32 -3.49 24.36
N VAL A 252 -21.13 -3.27 23.31
CA VAL A 252 -22.10 -2.16 23.30
C VAL A 252 -23.26 -2.43 24.25
N GLU A 253 -23.81 -3.65 24.24
CA GLU A 253 -24.93 -4.04 25.11
C GLU A 253 -24.54 -4.03 26.60
N SER A 254 -23.28 -4.37 26.92
CA SER A 254 -22.75 -4.34 28.29
C SER A 254 -22.33 -2.94 28.77
N GLY A 255 -22.14 -1.99 27.84
CA GLY A 255 -21.62 -0.65 28.12
C GLY A 255 -20.09 -0.54 28.16
N GLU A 256 -19.35 -1.61 27.83
CA GLU A 256 -17.89 -1.57 27.66
C GLU A 256 -17.47 -0.69 26.46
N LEU A 257 -18.27 -0.68 25.40
CA LEU A 257 -18.12 0.19 24.23
C LEU A 257 -19.32 1.12 24.11
N ASP A 258 -19.08 2.43 24.11
CA ASP A 258 -20.14 3.40 23.80
C ASP A 258 -20.60 3.22 22.34
N GLU A 259 -21.91 3.06 22.12
CA GLU A 259 -22.48 2.99 20.78
C GLU A 259 -22.13 4.23 19.94
N ALA A 260 -21.91 5.40 20.58
CA ALA A 260 -21.44 6.60 19.89
C ALA A 260 -20.07 6.42 19.23
N ALA A 261 -19.15 5.66 19.87
CA ALA A 261 -17.84 5.35 19.29
C ALA A 261 -17.99 4.44 18.05
N LEU A 262 -18.87 3.43 18.12
CA LEU A 262 -19.20 2.59 16.97
C LEU A 262 -19.86 3.39 15.85
N ASN A 263 -20.76 4.32 16.17
CA ASN A 263 -21.39 5.21 15.19
C ASN A 263 -20.36 6.06 14.45
N GLN A 264 -19.38 6.60 15.18
CA GLN A 264 -18.31 7.39 14.58
C GLN A 264 -17.44 6.54 13.64
N ALA A 265 -17.13 5.31 14.03
CA ALA A 265 -16.39 4.35 13.19
C ALA A 265 -17.14 4.09 11.87
N VAL A 266 -18.43 3.79 11.98
CA VAL A 266 -19.32 3.54 10.83
C VAL A 266 -19.46 4.78 9.96
N GLU A 267 -19.58 5.97 10.52
CA GLU A 267 -19.67 7.21 9.72
C GLU A 267 -18.44 7.40 8.83
N ARG A 268 -17.23 7.14 9.34
CA ARG A 268 -15.98 7.22 8.56
C ARG A 268 -15.94 6.19 7.44
N LEU A 269 -16.36 4.95 7.71
CA LEU A 269 -16.48 3.91 6.68
C LEU A 269 -17.48 4.32 5.59
N LEU A 270 -18.67 4.78 5.99
CA LEU A 270 -19.72 5.20 5.05
C LEU A 270 -19.26 6.34 4.14
N LYS A 271 -18.53 7.33 4.66
CA LYS A 271 -17.96 8.42 3.85
C LYS A 271 -17.10 7.89 2.70
N ILE A 272 -16.23 6.92 2.98
CA ILE A 272 -15.37 6.34 1.95
C ILE A 272 -16.14 5.39 1.03
N ILE A 273 -17.06 4.58 1.57
CA ILE A 273 -17.92 3.70 0.78
C ILE A 273 -18.72 4.51 -0.25
N PHE A 274 -19.34 5.62 0.15
CA PHE A 274 -20.07 6.47 -0.79
C PHE A 274 -19.16 7.14 -1.81
N ARG A 275 -17.94 7.55 -1.41
CA ARG A 275 -16.95 8.12 -2.33
C ARG A 275 -16.49 7.10 -3.37
N ALA A 276 -16.25 5.86 -2.97
CA ALA A 276 -15.91 4.75 -3.85
C ALA A 276 -17.03 4.46 -4.85
N GLN A 277 -18.27 4.33 -4.36
CA GLN A 277 -19.45 4.07 -5.19
C GLN A 277 -19.76 5.17 -6.23
N ALA A 278 -19.31 6.40 -5.98
CA ALA A 278 -19.47 7.50 -6.94
C ALA A 278 -18.53 7.38 -8.15
N THR A 279 -17.51 6.52 -8.09
CA THR A 279 -16.57 6.31 -9.18
C THR A 279 -17.05 5.15 -10.06
N PRO A 280 -17.31 5.36 -11.37
CA PRO A 280 -17.65 4.28 -12.28
C PRO A 280 -16.54 3.22 -12.35
N LYS A 281 -16.90 1.93 -12.39
CA LYS A 281 -15.94 0.80 -12.39
C LYS A 281 -16.25 -0.20 -13.51
N GLY A 282 -15.24 -0.96 -13.95
CA GLY A 282 -15.42 -2.18 -14.76
C GLY A 282 -15.82 -1.99 -16.22
N HIS A 283 -15.75 -0.77 -16.74
CA HIS A 283 -16.13 -0.45 -18.13
C HIS A 283 -14.98 0.09 -18.99
N GLU A 284 -13.80 0.26 -18.41
CA GLU A 284 -12.63 0.82 -19.09
C GLU A 284 -11.66 -0.30 -19.48
N SER A 285 -11.16 -0.25 -20.72
CA SER A 285 -10.05 -1.09 -21.15
C SER A 285 -8.73 -0.53 -20.62
N ILE A 286 -7.86 -1.40 -20.11
CA ILE A 286 -6.51 -1.01 -19.68
C ILE A 286 -5.65 -0.75 -20.92
N ASP A 287 -5.00 0.43 -21.00
CA ASP A 287 -3.97 0.71 -21.99
C ASP A 287 -2.64 0.05 -21.59
N ILE A 288 -2.56 -1.26 -21.84
CA ILE A 288 -1.41 -2.09 -21.46
C ILE A 288 -0.10 -1.54 -22.06
N ASP A 289 -0.13 -1.08 -23.30
CA ASP A 289 1.07 -0.58 -23.99
C ASP A 289 1.49 0.79 -23.46
N GLY A 290 0.53 1.69 -23.22
CA GLY A 290 0.76 2.98 -22.59
C GLY A 290 1.33 2.85 -21.18
N HIS A 291 0.74 1.98 -20.35
CA HIS A 291 1.21 1.75 -18.98
C HIS A 291 2.58 1.08 -18.96
N HIS A 292 2.86 0.12 -19.85
CA HIS A 292 4.20 -0.48 -19.97
C HIS A 292 5.25 0.54 -20.42
N ALA A 293 4.92 1.41 -21.37
CA ALA A 293 5.80 2.50 -21.80
C ALA A 293 6.07 3.51 -20.66
N LEU A 294 5.05 3.82 -19.86
CA LEU A 294 5.19 4.62 -18.65
C LEU A 294 6.11 3.94 -17.64
N ALA A 295 5.90 2.66 -17.32
CA ALA A 295 6.75 1.90 -16.41
C ALA A 295 8.22 1.89 -16.87
N ARG A 296 8.46 1.77 -18.18
CA ARG A 296 9.81 1.87 -18.77
C ARG A 296 10.43 3.26 -18.59
N ARG A 297 9.68 4.34 -18.83
CA ARG A 297 10.17 5.72 -18.59
C ARG A 297 10.51 5.91 -17.12
N ILE A 298 9.60 5.53 -16.22
CA ILE A 298 9.83 5.60 -14.78
C ILE A 298 11.09 4.83 -14.39
N ALA A 299 11.25 3.60 -14.88
CA ALA A 299 12.43 2.80 -14.61
C ALA A 299 13.72 3.49 -15.05
N SER A 300 13.73 4.20 -16.19
CA SER A 300 14.91 4.92 -16.67
C SER A 300 15.32 6.10 -15.78
N GLU A 301 14.35 6.79 -15.17
CA GLU A 301 14.56 7.91 -14.23
C GLU A 301 14.98 7.42 -12.83
N CYS A 302 14.86 6.11 -12.55
CA CYS A 302 15.21 5.50 -11.27
C CYS A 302 16.63 4.90 -11.24
N ILE A 303 17.33 4.83 -12.37
CA ILE A 303 18.68 4.24 -12.44
C ILE A 303 19.69 5.25 -11.90
N VAL A 304 20.46 4.83 -10.88
CA VAL A 304 21.55 5.64 -10.32
C VAL A 304 22.89 5.19 -10.91
N LEU A 305 23.55 6.08 -11.67
CA LEU A 305 24.91 5.85 -12.15
C LEU A 305 25.92 6.06 -11.01
N LEU A 306 26.35 4.97 -10.38
CA LEU A 306 27.27 5.02 -9.23
C LEU A 306 28.73 5.31 -9.62
N LYS A 307 29.16 4.85 -10.80
CA LYS A 307 30.55 4.92 -11.24
C LYS A 307 30.64 4.94 -12.77
N ASN A 308 31.50 5.79 -13.32
CA ASN A 308 31.75 5.90 -14.76
C ASN A 308 33.21 6.29 -15.06
N ASP A 309 34.15 5.43 -14.66
CA ASP A 309 35.58 5.65 -14.92
C ASP A 309 35.88 5.58 -16.42
N GLN A 310 36.83 6.40 -16.87
CA GLN A 310 37.33 6.40 -18.24
C GLN A 310 36.25 6.63 -19.31
N HIS A 311 35.11 7.21 -18.94
CA HIS A 311 33.98 7.42 -19.84
C HIS A 311 33.50 6.13 -20.53
N ILE A 312 33.48 5.02 -19.79
CA ILE A 312 32.99 3.74 -20.31
C ILE A 312 31.52 3.78 -20.75
N LEU A 313 30.71 4.66 -20.13
CA LEU A 313 29.35 4.96 -20.55
C LEU A 313 29.24 6.40 -21.09
N PRO A 314 28.37 6.65 -22.09
CA PRO A 314 27.45 5.70 -22.72
C PRO A 314 28.14 4.80 -23.77
N LEU A 315 27.62 3.59 -23.96
CA LEU A 315 27.98 2.73 -25.10
C LEU A 315 27.51 3.38 -26.41
N THR A 316 28.29 3.24 -27.49
CA THR A 316 28.00 3.83 -28.79
C THR A 316 27.20 2.91 -29.72
N GLY A 317 27.19 1.60 -29.43
CA GLY A 317 26.60 0.56 -30.27
C GLY A 317 27.57 -0.01 -31.32
N SER A 318 28.79 0.52 -31.41
CA SER A 318 29.85 -0.07 -32.25
C SER A 318 30.67 -1.15 -31.53
N GLU A 319 30.48 -1.30 -30.22
CA GLU A 319 31.20 -2.25 -29.40
C GLU A 319 30.69 -3.69 -29.63
N THR A 320 31.61 -4.65 -29.52
CA THR A 320 31.26 -6.05 -29.28
C THR A 320 31.17 -6.27 -27.78
N LEU A 321 30.00 -6.67 -27.29
CA LEU A 321 29.70 -6.78 -25.86
C LEU A 321 29.72 -8.25 -25.40
N ALA A 322 30.41 -8.51 -24.30
CA ALA A 322 30.20 -9.73 -23.52
C ALA A 322 29.27 -9.41 -22.36
N VAL A 323 28.05 -9.96 -22.39
CA VAL A 323 27.06 -9.85 -21.30
C VAL A 323 27.22 -11.07 -20.40
N ILE A 324 27.52 -10.83 -19.12
CA ILE A 324 27.84 -11.89 -18.16
C ILE A 324 26.86 -11.82 -16.98
N GLY A 325 26.29 -12.97 -16.63
CA GLY A 325 25.49 -13.17 -15.42
C GLY A 325 24.00 -13.40 -15.67
N GLU A 326 23.41 -14.25 -14.83
CA GLU A 326 22.03 -14.75 -14.96
C GLU A 326 20.96 -13.66 -15.04
N GLY A 327 21.17 -12.51 -14.37
CA GLY A 327 20.23 -11.39 -14.36
C GLY A 327 19.95 -10.79 -15.75
N ALA A 328 20.80 -11.05 -16.75
CA ALA A 328 20.58 -10.61 -18.12
C ALA A 328 19.42 -11.35 -18.81
N THR A 329 19.16 -12.61 -18.42
CA THR A 329 18.03 -13.42 -18.92
C THR A 329 16.90 -13.55 -17.91
N ASN A 330 17.21 -13.53 -16.60
CA ASN A 330 16.25 -13.66 -15.50
C ASN A 330 16.28 -12.39 -14.63
N PRO A 331 15.67 -11.28 -15.08
CA PRO A 331 15.75 -10.02 -14.36
C PRO A 331 14.98 -10.07 -13.02
N VAL A 332 15.60 -9.53 -11.98
CA VAL A 332 14.92 -9.26 -10.70
C VAL A 332 14.41 -7.82 -10.74
N TYR A 333 13.13 -7.65 -11.10
CA TYR A 333 12.50 -6.33 -11.27
C TYR A 333 11.53 -5.97 -10.13
N GLN A 334 11.22 -6.92 -9.24
CA GLN A 334 10.33 -6.73 -8.10
C GLN A 334 10.74 -7.63 -6.92
N GLY A 335 10.18 -7.35 -5.74
CA GLY A 335 10.29 -8.23 -4.57
C GLY A 335 9.17 -9.28 -4.49
N GLY A 336 9.09 -9.96 -3.34
CA GLY A 336 8.09 -11.00 -3.06
C GLY A 336 7.01 -10.59 -2.05
N GLY A 337 6.17 -11.52 -1.65
CA GLY A 337 5.12 -11.30 -0.65
C GLY A 337 3.88 -10.62 -1.23
N SER A 338 3.18 -9.82 -0.41
CA SER A 338 1.93 -9.15 -0.79
C SER A 338 2.09 -8.15 -1.94
N SER A 339 3.31 -7.66 -2.19
CA SER A 339 3.61 -6.73 -3.27
C SER A 339 3.93 -7.41 -4.61
N HIS A 340 3.93 -8.75 -4.68
CA HIS A 340 4.28 -9.46 -5.90
C HIS A 340 3.20 -9.30 -6.98
N ILE A 341 3.57 -8.78 -8.14
CA ILE A 341 2.67 -8.50 -9.26
C ILE A 341 2.83 -9.57 -10.34
N ASN A 342 1.71 -10.12 -10.82
CA ASN A 342 1.66 -10.88 -12.07
C ASN A 342 1.84 -9.91 -13.24
N ALA A 343 3.07 -9.70 -13.70
CA ALA A 343 3.37 -8.66 -14.68
C ALA A 343 2.85 -9.02 -16.07
N THR A 344 2.11 -8.11 -16.70
CA THR A 344 1.60 -8.30 -18.09
C THR A 344 2.73 -8.41 -19.11
N LYS A 345 3.81 -7.65 -18.91
CA LYS A 345 4.99 -7.61 -19.78
C LYS A 345 6.26 -7.43 -18.95
N VAL A 346 7.35 -8.08 -19.36
CA VAL A 346 8.68 -7.93 -18.77
C VAL A 346 9.69 -7.86 -19.91
N ASP A 347 10.47 -6.78 -19.93
CA ASP A 347 11.50 -6.56 -20.93
C ASP A 347 12.80 -7.30 -20.55
N SER A 348 13.47 -7.88 -21.55
CA SER A 348 14.77 -8.55 -21.38
C SER A 348 15.91 -7.61 -21.76
N ALA A 349 16.79 -7.29 -20.80
CA ALA A 349 17.96 -6.46 -21.05
C ALA A 349 18.88 -7.07 -22.13
N LEU A 350 19.07 -8.39 -22.11
CA LEU A 350 19.87 -9.09 -23.10
C LEU A 350 19.27 -8.96 -24.51
N GLU A 351 17.96 -9.16 -24.66
CA GLU A 351 17.31 -9.02 -25.97
C GLU A 351 17.37 -7.57 -26.48
N PHE A 352 17.22 -6.58 -25.58
CA PHE A 352 17.41 -5.18 -25.95
C PHE A 352 18.84 -4.87 -26.41
N LEU A 353 19.87 -5.40 -25.73
CA LEU A 353 21.26 -5.18 -26.12
C LEU A 353 21.59 -5.80 -27.49
N LYS A 354 21.05 -6.98 -27.80
CA LYS A 354 21.20 -7.63 -29.10
C LYS A 354 20.65 -6.81 -30.27
N THR A 355 19.70 -5.91 -30.03
CA THR A 355 19.19 -4.98 -31.06
C THR A 355 20.12 -3.80 -31.34
N ARG A 356 21.13 -3.57 -30.49
CA ARG A 356 21.97 -2.35 -30.51
C ARG A 356 23.46 -2.62 -30.71
N ALA A 357 23.93 -3.82 -30.44
CA ALA A 357 25.34 -4.20 -30.52
C ALA A 357 25.49 -5.70 -30.83
N GLU A 358 26.70 -6.11 -31.24
CA GLU A 358 27.04 -7.51 -31.30
C GLU A 358 27.24 -8.04 -29.87
N VAL A 359 26.45 -9.04 -29.46
CA VAL A 359 26.42 -9.54 -28.08
C VAL A 359 26.79 -11.02 -28.02
N GLN A 360 27.75 -11.34 -27.16
CA GLN A 360 27.99 -12.69 -26.64
C GLN A 360 27.45 -12.79 -25.22
N TYR A 361 26.69 -13.84 -24.90
CA TYR A 361 26.13 -14.07 -23.57
C TYR A 361 26.78 -15.27 -22.90
N VAL A 362 27.17 -15.09 -21.64
CA VAL A 362 27.73 -16.14 -20.78
C VAL A 362 27.02 -16.10 -19.43
N VAL A 363 26.61 -17.28 -18.95
CA VAL A 363 26.00 -17.45 -17.61
C VAL A 363 27.08 -17.48 -16.54
#